data_AF-A0A844EB59-F1
#
_entry.id   AF-A0A844EB59-F1
#
_cell.length_a   1.000
_cell.length_b   1.000
_cell.length_c   1.000
_cell.angle_alpha   90.00
_cell.angle_beta   90.00
_cell.angle_gamma   90.00
#
_symmetry.space_group_name_H-M   'P 1'
#
loop_
_entity.id
_entity.type
_entity.pdbx_description
1 polymer ?
#
loop_
_entity_poly.entity_id
_entity_poly.type
_entity_poly.pdbx_seq_one_letter_code
_entity_poly.pdbx_strand_id
1 'polypeptide(L)'
;MADEVTSRGKNYSIIAVLGMFSFLTALSGSSTNLAIPKIAIDMDISSSMATWIVQIGLITTAILLVMFGHMGDILSKNVVFLAGGIGFLVGSAITGFAPNYAIILFGRVIQAIGSAMIMANSMGIVTQYFPDKRRAEALAVISMFISVGSISGPGIGGLIISASSWRWIYWINIPLGLIILWLGFKFLPVPKESWARVREVMRGANWTGQNLFTIGIIIFFLSGTFFQSGRSKFLIGLAFLIVGGLISLGAFFQD
;
A
#
# COMPACT_ATOMS: atom_id res chain seq x y z
N MET A 1 -29.79 12.49 21.29
CA MET A 1 -29.13 11.33 21.94
C MET A 1 -29.08 10.10 21.03
N ALA A 2 -30.18 9.65 20.41
CA ALA A 2 -30.14 8.50 19.48
C ALA A 2 -29.21 8.73 18.27
N ASP A 3 -29.29 9.89 17.62
CA ASP A 3 -28.46 10.24 16.46
C ASP A 3 -26.95 10.32 16.77
N GLU A 4 -26.62 10.70 18.01
CA GLU A 4 -25.25 10.82 18.51
C GLU A 4 -24.62 9.46 18.83
N VAL A 5 -25.42 8.50 19.30
CA VAL A 5 -25.00 7.12 19.54
C VAL A 5 -24.82 6.37 18.22
N THR A 6 -25.73 6.57 17.24
CA THR A 6 -25.60 6.00 15.90
C THR A 6 -24.42 6.59 15.12
N SER A 7 -24.12 7.89 15.25
CA SER A 7 -22.94 8.48 14.61
C SER A 7 -21.64 7.99 15.23
N ARG A 8 -21.60 7.83 16.56
CA ARG A 8 -20.46 7.23 17.27
C ARG A 8 -20.20 5.78 16.82
N GLY A 9 -21.24 4.94 16.78
CA GLY A 9 -21.11 3.54 16.34
C GLY A 9 -20.58 3.40 14.92
N LYS A 10 -21.10 4.22 13.98
CA LYS A 10 -20.66 4.25 12.59
C LYS A 10 -19.19 4.66 12.44
N ASN A 11 -18.73 5.62 13.23
CA ASN A 11 -17.34 6.07 13.23
C ASN A 11 -16.37 4.97 13.68
N TYR A 12 -16.68 4.22 14.74
CA TYR A 12 -15.83 3.09 15.16
C TYR A 12 -15.75 1.99 14.10
N SER A 13 -16.84 1.68 13.39
CA SER A 13 -16.82 0.72 12.29
C SER A 13 -15.92 1.16 11.13
N ILE A 14 -15.89 2.46 10.82
CA ILE A 14 -14.99 3.03 9.80
C ILE A 14 -13.53 2.84 10.22
N ILE A 15 -13.14 3.26 11.43
CA ILE A 15 -11.77 3.04 11.92
C ILE A 15 -11.40 1.57 11.92
N ALA A 16 -12.31 0.68 12.31
CA ALA A 16 -12.05 -0.75 12.32
C ALA A 16 -11.76 -1.27 10.91
N VAL A 17 -12.53 -0.87 9.89
CA VAL A 17 -12.27 -1.24 8.49
C VAL A 17 -10.93 -0.72 8.01
N LEU A 18 -10.64 0.58 8.22
CA LEU A 18 -9.39 1.20 7.81
C LEU A 18 -8.19 0.54 8.49
N GLY A 19 -8.31 0.31 9.80
CA GLY A 19 -7.30 -0.33 10.63
C GLY A 19 -7.05 -1.78 10.22
N MET A 20 -8.10 -2.59 10.04
CA MET A 20 -7.95 -3.99 9.63
C MET A 20 -7.31 -4.15 8.25
N PHE A 21 -7.67 -3.30 7.27
CA PHE A 21 -6.99 -3.32 5.96
C PHE A 21 -5.53 -2.90 6.09
N SER A 22 -5.25 -1.85 6.86
CA SER A 22 -3.88 -1.37 7.10
C SER A 22 -3.03 -2.44 7.79
N PHE A 23 -3.58 -3.12 8.80
CA PHE A 23 -2.99 -4.29 9.44
C PHE A 23 -2.69 -5.39 8.44
N LEU A 24 -3.66 -5.76 7.59
CA LEU A 24 -3.51 -6.83 6.61
C LEU A 24 -2.40 -6.51 5.59
N THR A 25 -2.32 -5.27 5.11
CA THR A 25 -1.26 -4.84 4.19
C THR A 25 0.12 -4.89 4.85
N ALA A 26 0.23 -4.44 6.11
CA ALA A 26 1.48 -4.44 6.87
C ALA A 26 1.95 -5.86 7.20
N LEU A 27 1.02 -6.72 7.64
CA LEU A 27 1.23 -8.14 7.87
C LEU A 27 1.78 -8.82 6.62
N SER A 28 1.10 -8.66 5.48
CA SER A 28 1.51 -9.31 4.22
C SER A 28 2.90 -8.87 3.78
N GLY A 29 3.22 -7.58 3.86
CA GLY A 29 4.54 -7.06 3.50
C GLY A 29 5.64 -7.64 4.40
N SER A 30 5.41 -7.65 5.71
CA SER A 30 6.37 -8.13 6.70
C SER A 30 6.57 -9.65 6.64
N SER A 31 5.49 -10.44 6.51
CA SER A 31 5.57 -11.89 6.30
C SER A 31 6.28 -12.25 5.00
N THR A 32 6.06 -11.48 3.91
CA THR A 32 6.77 -11.69 2.64
C THR A 32 8.27 -11.52 2.81
N ASN A 33 8.73 -10.53 3.58
CA ASN A 33 10.15 -10.27 3.81
C ASN A 33 10.83 -11.47 4.48
N LEU A 34 10.18 -12.08 5.47
CA LEU A 34 10.68 -13.31 6.10
C LEU A 34 10.73 -14.49 5.12
N ALA A 35 9.83 -14.54 4.14
CA ALA A 35 9.72 -15.64 3.18
C ALA A 35 10.79 -15.62 2.07
N ILE A 36 11.50 -14.50 1.89
CA ILE A 36 12.40 -14.29 0.75
C ILE A 36 13.42 -15.42 0.54
N PRO A 37 14.14 -15.90 1.58
CA PRO A 37 15.09 -17.00 1.40
C PRO A 37 14.41 -18.28 0.92
N LYS A 38 13.21 -18.59 1.44
CA LYS A 38 12.45 -19.78 1.05
C LYS A 38 11.90 -19.66 -0.37
N ILE A 39 11.41 -18.49 -0.77
CA ILE A 39 10.96 -18.21 -2.14
C ILE A 39 12.14 -18.38 -3.12
N ALA A 40 13.34 -17.90 -2.75
CA ALA A 40 14.53 -18.04 -3.59
C ALA A 40 14.86 -19.51 -3.89
N ILE A 41 14.84 -20.36 -2.85
CA ILE A 41 15.07 -21.80 -2.96
C ILE A 41 13.97 -22.48 -3.78
N ASP A 42 12.69 -22.23 -3.45
CA ASP A 42 11.57 -22.90 -4.10
C ASP A 42 11.42 -22.52 -5.58
N MET A 43 11.87 -21.32 -5.98
CA MET A 43 11.80 -20.81 -7.35
C MET A 43 13.12 -20.96 -8.12
N ASP A 44 14.17 -21.50 -7.50
CA ASP A 44 15.54 -21.61 -8.06
C ASP A 44 16.06 -20.28 -8.65
N ILE A 45 15.93 -19.21 -7.88
CA ILE A 45 16.37 -17.86 -8.27
C ILE A 45 17.46 -17.33 -7.36
N SER A 46 18.28 -16.43 -7.89
CA SER A 46 19.31 -15.75 -7.11
C SER A 46 18.71 -14.92 -5.95
N SER A 47 19.48 -14.74 -4.88
CA SER A 47 19.08 -13.89 -3.75
C SER A 47 18.76 -12.46 -4.18
N SER A 48 19.47 -11.93 -5.18
CA SER A 48 19.18 -10.60 -5.75
C SER A 48 17.82 -10.55 -6.45
N MET A 49 17.45 -11.58 -7.22
CA MET A 49 16.10 -11.66 -7.80
C MET A 49 15.03 -11.78 -6.71
N ALA A 50 15.30 -12.54 -5.65
CA ALA A 50 14.36 -12.71 -4.55
C ALA A 50 14.10 -11.39 -3.79
N THR A 51 15.14 -10.58 -3.50
CA THR A 51 14.96 -9.28 -2.82
C THR A 51 14.08 -8.31 -3.62
N TRP A 52 14.11 -8.40 -4.95
CA TRP A 52 13.25 -7.61 -5.83
C TRP A 52 11.74 -7.82 -5.60
N ILE A 53 11.32 -8.97 -5.07
CA ILE A 53 9.91 -9.26 -4.73
C ILE A 53 9.39 -8.28 -3.67
N VAL A 54 10.26 -7.86 -2.73
CA VAL A 54 9.93 -6.84 -1.73
C VAL A 54 10.10 -5.45 -2.33
N GLN A 55 11.23 -5.20 -3.00
CA GLN A 55 11.58 -3.88 -3.53
C GLN A 55 10.53 -3.36 -4.53
N ILE A 56 10.08 -4.20 -5.47
CA ILE A 56 9.09 -3.77 -6.46
C ILE A 56 7.79 -3.29 -5.81
N GLY A 57 7.41 -3.91 -4.68
CA GLY A 57 6.24 -3.52 -3.92
C GLY A 57 6.42 -2.16 -3.23
N LEU A 58 7.59 -1.92 -2.62
CA LEU A 58 7.91 -0.64 -2.00
C LEU A 58 7.97 0.49 -3.03
N ILE A 59 8.61 0.24 -4.17
CA ILE A 59 8.72 1.17 -5.30
C ILE A 59 7.33 1.54 -5.81
N THR A 60 6.54 0.53 -6.16
CA THR A 60 5.18 0.71 -6.70
C THR A 60 4.31 1.48 -5.70
N THR A 61 4.39 1.13 -4.42
CA THR A 61 3.64 1.82 -3.38
C THR A 61 4.06 3.29 -3.29
N ALA A 62 5.37 3.57 -3.22
CA ALA A 62 5.89 4.92 -3.07
C ALA A 62 5.50 5.83 -4.25
N ILE A 63 5.64 5.35 -5.49
CA ILE A 63 5.31 6.12 -6.69
C ILE A 63 3.82 6.46 -6.72
N LEU A 64 2.98 5.47 -6.44
CA LEU A 64 1.54 5.58 -6.65
C LEU A 64 0.80 6.16 -5.44
N LEU A 65 1.46 6.28 -4.28
CA LEU A 65 0.85 6.79 -3.06
C LEU A 65 0.26 8.19 -3.28
N VAL A 66 1.06 9.11 -3.81
CA VAL A 66 0.62 10.49 -4.07
C VAL A 66 -0.46 10.52 -5.14
N MET A 67 -0.27 9.75 -6.22
CA MET A 67 -1.26 9.64 -7.30
C MET A 67 -2.63 9.18 -6.79
N PHE A 68 -2.68 8.13 -5.98
CA PHE A 68 -3.95 7.62 -5.47
C PHE A 68 -4.55 8.44 -4.34
N GLY A 69 -3.74 9.22 -3.62
CA GLY A 69 -4.24 10.26 -2.71
C GLY A 69 -5.05 11.30 -3.48
N HIS A 70 -4.46 11.81 -4.56
CA HIS A 70 -5.09 12.78 -5.46
C HIS A 70 -6.31 12.19 -6.18
N MET A 71 -6.23 10.95 -6.66
CA MET A 71 -7.36 10.26 -7.28
C MET A 71 -8.54 10.11 -6.30
N GLY A 72 -8.27 9.95 -5.01
CA GLY A 72 -9.29 9.95 -3.97
C GLY A 72 -9.93 11.31 -3.70
N ASP A 73 -9.19 12.40 -3.91
CA ASP A 73 -9.76 13.76 -3.87
C ASP A 73 -10.69 14.02 -5.07
N ILE A 74 -10.41 13.41 -6.23
CA ILE A 74 -11.24 13.52 -7.45
C ILE A 74 -12.49 12.62 -7.39
N LEU A 75 -12.34 11.33 -7.07
CA LEU A 75 -13.39 10.31 -7.24
C LEU A 75 -14.14 9.93 -5.96
N SER A 76 -13.65 10.35 -4.79
CA SER A 76 -13.96 9.86 -3.44
C SER A 76 -12.89 8.92 -2.88
N LYS A 77 -12.41 9.27 -1.68
CA LYS A 77 -11.42 8.47 -0.94
C LYS A 77 -11.93 7.08 -0.59
N ASN A 78 -13.23 6.96 -0.29
CA ASN A 78 -13.87 5.68 0.00
C ASN A 78 -13.84 4.72 -1.21
N VAL A 79 -14.12 5.24 -2.42
CA VAL A 79 -14.09 4.46 -3.66
C VAL A 79 -12.67 3.94 -3.90
N VAL A 80 -11.68 4.83 -3.83
CA VAL A 80 -10.29 4.47 -4.09
C VAL A 80 -9.77 3.49 -3.03
N PHE A 81 -10.12 3.68 -1.76
CA PHE A 81 -9.78 2.74 -0.69
C PHE A 81 -10.35 1.32 -0.95
N LEU A 82 -11.64 1.20 -1.30
CA LEU A 82 -12.28 -0.09 -1.55
C LEU A 82 -11.74 -0.76 -2.82
N ALA A 83 -11.51 0.01 -3.89
CA ALA A 83 -10.84 -0.49 -5.09
C ALA A 83 -9.42 -0.96 -4.80
N GLY A 84 -8.70 -0.27 -3.89
CA GLY A 84 -7.41 -0.68 -3.38
C GLY A 84 -7.46 -2.03 -2.66
N GLY A 85 -8.48 -2.25 -1.82
CA GLY A 85 -8.76 -3.53 -1.19
C GLY A 85 -8.94 -4.67 -2.21
N ILE A 86 -9.71 -4.43 -3.27
CA ILE A 86 -9.88 -5.40 -4.36
C ILE A 86 -8.53 -5.68 -5.05
N GLY A 87 -7.80 -4.63 -5.44
CA GLY A 87 -6.49 -4.77 -6.08
C GLY A 87 -5.50 -5.55 -5.23
N PHE A 88 -5.46 -5.29 -3.92
CA PHE A 88 -4.64 -6.02 -2.96
C PHE A 88 -4.97 -7.52 -2.94
N LEU A 89 -6.26 -7.87 -2.94
CA LEU A 89 -6.68 -9.27 -2.95
C LEU A 89 -6.38 -9.96 -4.29
N VAL A 90 -6.61 -9.28 -5.42
CA VAL A 90 -6.28 -9.82 -6.75
C VAL A 90 -4.78 -10.07 -6.86
N GLY A 91 -3.94 -9.11 -6.45
CA GLY A 91 -2.49 -9.29 -6.43
C GLY A 91 -2.03 -10.41 -5.50
N SER A 92 -2.68 -10.54 -4.33
CA SER A 92 -2.45 -11.66 -3.41
C SER A 92 -2.78 -13.00 -4.08
N ALA A 93 -3.91 -13.12 -4.76
CA ALA A 93 -4.31 -14.35 -5.44
C ALA A 93 -3.33 -14.72 -6.56
N ILE A 94 -2.97 -13.77 -7.41
CA ILE A 94 -1.99 -13.96 -8.49
C ILE A 94 -0.66 -14.47 -7.91
N THR A 95 -0.18 -13.87 -6.83
CA THR A 95 1.08 -14.26 -6.20
C THR A 95 0.98 -15.64 -5.53
N GLY A 96 -0.13 -15.93 -4.86
CA GLY A 96 -0.38 -17.22 -4.20
C GLY A 96 -0.48 -18.39 -5.18
N PHE A 97 -0.89 -18.14 -6.42
CA PHE A 97 -0.93 -19.13 -7.51
C PHE A 97 0.30 -19.10 -8.42
N ALA A 98 1.26 -18.22 -8.18
CA ALA A 98 2.33 -17.99 -9.13
C ALA A 98 3.17 -19.26 -9.38
N PRO A 99 3.30 -19.70 -10.65
CA PRO A 99 4.15 -20.84 -11.00
C PRO A 99 5.61 -20.45 -11.20
N ASN A 100 5.91 -19.17 -11.41
CA ASN A 100 7.27 -18.68 -11.67
C ASN A 100 7.46 -17.26 -11.13
N TYR A 101 8.73 -16.83 -11.12
CA TYR A 101 9.17 -15.52 -10.62
C TYR A 101 8.49 -14.32 -11.29
N ALA A 102 8.27 -14.37 -12.61
CA ALA A 102 7.66 -13.24 -13.33
C ALA A 102 6.21 -12.98 -12.87
N ILE A 103 5.44 -14.05 -12.65
CA ILE A 103 4.07 -13.95 -12.15
C ILE A 103 4.05 -13.48 -10.69
N ILE A 104 5.05 -13.86 -9.87
CA ILE A 104 5.22 -13.29 -8.52
C ILE A 104 5.39 -11.77 -8.61
N LEU A 105 6.33 -11.28 -9.43
CA LEU A 105 6.55 -9.84 -9.57
C LEU A 105 5.29 -9.10 -10.06
N PHE A 106 4.58 -9.66 -11.05
CA PHE A 106 3.35 -9.07 -11.55
C PHE A 106 2.26 -8.99 -10.48
N GLY A 107 2.03 -10.08 -9.74
CA GLY A 107 1.10 -10.09 -8.61
C GLY A 107 1.48 -9.10 -7.51
N ARG A 108 2.79 -8.94 -7.24
CA ARG A 108 3.31 -7.97 -6.28
C ARG A 108 3.09 -6.52 -6.70
N VAL A 109 3.21 -6.20 -7.99
CA VAL A 109 2.88 -4.87 -8.51
C VAL A 109 1.38 -4.58 -8.29
N ILE A 110 0.49 -5.51 -8.67
CA ILE A 110 -0.96 -5.34 -8.48
C ILE A 110 -1.29 -5.19 -6.99
N GLN A 111 -0.67 -6.01 -6.13
CA GLN A 111 -0.89 -5.94 -4.69
C GLN A 111 -0.43 -4.58 -4.13
N ALA A 112 0.72 -4.07 -4.58
CA ALA A 112 1.27 -2.80 -4.14
C ALA A 112 0.48 -1.58 -4.66
N ILE A 113 -0.10 -1.66 -5.86
CA ILE A 113 -1.11 -0.69 -6.34
C ILE A 113 -2.26 -0.63 -5.33
N GLY A 114 -2.79 -1.79 -4.92
CA GLY A 114 -3.84 -1.88 -3.91
C GLY A 114 -3.44 -1.27 -2.56
N SER A 115 -2.25 -1.62 -2.07
CA SER A 115 -1.69 -1.05 -0.83
C SER A 115 -1.55 0.47 -0.91
N ALA A 116 -1.09 1.02 -2.03
CA ALA A 116 -0.96 2.46 -2.22
C ALA A 116 -2.31 3.18 -2.15
N MET A 117 -3.33 2.63 -2.81
CA MET A 117 -4.70 3.15 -2.77
C MET A 117 -5.27 3.15 -1.34
N ILE A 118 -5.08 2.06 -0.60
CA ILE A 118 -5.47 1.94 0.81
C ILE A 118 -4.75 2.99 1.65
N MET A 119 -3.41 3.00 1.62
CA MET A 119 -2.60 3.87 2.47
C MET A 119 -2.87 5.35 2.21
N ALA A 120 -2.94 5.77 0.95
CA ALA A 120 -3.15 7.17 0.59
C ALA A 120 -4.52 7.70 1.02
N ASN A 121 -5.53 6.83 1.05
CA ASN A 121 -6.91 7.25 1.31
C ASN A 121 -7.34 7.02 2.76
N SER A 122 -6.75 6.08 3.49
CA SER A 122 -7.06 5.83 4.91
C SER A 122 -6.99 7.11 5.76
N MET A 123 -5.91 7.89 5.61
CA MET A 123 -5.75 9.13 6.39
C MET A 123 -6.81 10.18 6.02
N GLY A 124 -7.10 10.34 4.73
CA GLY A 124 -8.10 11.31 4.29
C GLY A 124 -9.54 10.90 4.62
N ILE A 125 -9.84 9.60 4.71
CA ILE A 125 -11.12 9.11 5.23
C ILE A 125 -11.23 9.48 6.71
N VAL A 126 -10.18 9.29 7.51
CA VAL A 126 -10.20 9.71 8.92
C VAL A 126 -10.50 11.21 9.05
N THR A 127 -9.86 12.07 8.25
CA THR A 127 -10.12 13.51 8.34
C THR A 127 -11.55 13.87 7.91
N GLN A 128 -12.17 13.12 6.99
CA GLN A 128 -13.56 13.35 6.56
C GLN A 128 -14.60 12.94 7.61
N TYR A 129 -14.40 11.81 8.30
CA TYR A 129 -15.41 11.25 9.22
C TYR A 129 -15.19 11.62 10.69
N PHE A 130 -14.01 12.12 11.06
CA PHE A 130 -13.69 12.44 12.46
C PHE A 130 -13.52 13.94 12.69
N PRO A 131 -14.13 14.48 13.77
CA PRO A 131 -13.93 15.86 14.17
C PRO A 131 -12.47 16.08 14.63
N ASP A 132 -11.96 17.31 14.47
CA ASP A 132 -10.55 17.64 14.72
C ASP A 132 -10.02 17.11 16.05
N LYS A 133 -10.80 17.24 17.12
CA LYS A 133 -10.44 16.78 18.48
C LYS A 133 -10.16 15.27 18.58
N ARG A 134 -10.67 14.46 17.65
CA ARG A 134 -10.52 12.99 17.63
C ARG A 134 -9.72 12.46 16.43
N ARG A 135 -9.29 13.32 15.50
CA ARG A 135 -8.49 12.91 14.34
C ARG A 135 -7.17 12.29 14.76
N ALA A 136 -6.47 12.90 15.72
CA ALA A 136 -5.21 12.38 16.23
C ALA A 136 -5.38 10.99 16.86
N GLU A 137 -6.44 10.77 17.64
CA GLU A 137 -6.77 9.47 18.24
C GLU A 137 -7.07 8.42 17.16
N ALA A 138 -7.90 8.76 16.16
CA ALA A 138 -8.23 7.86 15.06
C ALA A 138 -7.00 7.47 14.22
N LEU A 139 -6.12 8.43 13.92
CA LEU A 139 -4.86 8.16 13.23
C LEU A 139 -3.90 7.32 14.09
N ALA A 140 -3.86 7.55 15.40
CA ALA A 140 -3.09 6.71 16.32
C ALA A 140 -3.58 5.25 16.31
N VAL A 141 -4.91 5.03 16.28
CA VAL A 141 -5.48 3.68 16.17
C VAL A 141 -5.07 2.99 14.88
N ILE A 142 -5.14 3.68 13.73
CA ILE A 142 -4.66 3.11 12.45
C ILE A 142 -3.17 2.77 12.54
N SER A 143 -2.34 3.65 13.10
CA SER A 143 -0.91 3.40 13.29
C SER A 143 -0.64 2.19 14.20
N MET A 144 -1.48 1.96 15.22
CA MET A 144 -1.42 0.75 16.04
C MET A 144 -1.67 -0.51 15.21
N PHE A 145 -2.71 -0.52 14.37
CA PHE A 145 -2.98 -1.65 13.47
C PHE A 145 -1.81 -1.93 12.52
N ILE A 146 -1.22 -0.89 11.93
CA ILE A 146 -0.03 -1.02 11.07
C ILE A 146 1.14 -1.62 11.84
N SER A 147 1.38 -1.15 13.07
CA SER A 147 2.49 -1.59 13.91
C SER A 147 2.32 -3.06 14.33
N VAL A 148 1.11 -3.44 14.75
CA VAL A 148 0.78 -4.82 15.12
C VAL A 148 0.91 -5.74 13.90
N GLY A 149 0.45 -5.32 12.73
CA GLY A 149 0.62 -6.08 11.48
C GLY A 149 2.09 -6.27 11.12
N SER A 150 2.88 -5.20 11.22
CA SER A 150 4.32 -5.24 10.92
C SER A 150 5.09 -6.18 11.85
N ILE A 151 4.81 -6.14 13.15
CA ILE A 151 5.50 -6.95 14.17
C ILE A 151 5.02 -8.41 14.15
N SER A 152 3.75 -8.65 13.89
CA SER A 152 3.21 -10.02 13.79
C SER A 152 3.62 -10.72 12.49
N GLY A 153 4.00 -9.97 11.46
CA GLY A 153 4.42 -10.48 10.15
C GLY A 153 5.45 -11.61 10.20
N PRO A 154 6.60 -11.46 10.88
CA PRO A 154 7.60 -12.53 10.95
C PRO A 154 7.12 -13.72 11.78
N GLY A 155 6.37 -13.48 12.87
CA GLY A 155 5.81 -14.57 13.68
C GLY A 155 4.83 -15.44 12.88
N ILE A 156 3.85 -14.82 12.23
CA ILE A 156 2.85 -15.52 11.40
C ILE A 156 3.50 -16.11 10.15
N GLY A 157 4.37 -15.36 9.47
CA GLY A 157 5.09 -15.82 8.29
C GLY A 157 5.96 -17.04 8.58
N GLY A 158 6.67 -17.05 9.71
CA GLY A 158 7.54 -18.14 10.13
C GLY A 158 6.75 -19.42 10.42
N LEU A 159 5.61 -19.30 11.11
CA LEU A 159 4.69 -20.43 11.34
C LEU A 159 4.17 -21.00 10.01
N ILE A 160 3.73 -20.14 9.09
CA ILE A 160 3.22 -20.57 7.78
C ILE A 160 4.31 -21.29 6.98
N ILE A 161 5.52 -20.73 6.90
CA ILE A 161 6.63 -21.31 6.13
C ILE A 161 7.12 -22.62 6.74
N SER A 162 7.05 -22.75 8.07
CA SER A 162 7.48 -23.97 8.78
C SER A 162 6.48 -25.11 8.59
N ALA A 163 5.19 -24.80 8.49
CA ALA A 163 4.12 -25.79 8.35
C ALA A 163 3.70 -26.05 6.88
N SER A 164 3.96 -25.12 5.97
CA SER A 164 3.45 -25.17 4.59
C SER A 164 4.27 -24.33 3.60
N SER A 165 3.79 -24.22 2.36
CA SER A 165 4.41 -23.39 1.32
C SER A 165 4.26 -21.89 1.61
N TRP A 166 5.28 -21.09 1.24
CA TRP A 166 5.25 -19.62 1.31
C TRP A 166 4.03 -19.00 0.62
N ARG A 167 3.43 -19.70 -0.36
CA ARG A 167 2.21 -19.28 -1.06
C ARG A 167 1.07 -18.96 -0.09
N TRP A 168 0.98 -19.66 1.03
CA TRP A 168 -0.07 -19.46 2.04
C TRP A 168 -0.05 -18.08 2.69
N ILE A 169 1.10 -17.39 2.69
CA ILE A 169 1.22 -15.99 3.13
C ILE A 169 0.33 -15.07 2.29
N TYR A 170 0.10 -15.39 1.02
CA TYR A 170 -0.77 -14.63 0.15
C TYR A 170 -2.22 -15.14 0.20
N TRP A 171 -2.40 -16.44 0.33
CA TRP A 171 -3.73 -17.05 0.42
C TRP A 171 -4.52 -16.63 1.65
N ILE A 172 -3.86 -16.51 2.81
CA ILE A 172 -4.52 -16.08 4.04
C ILE A 172 -5.09 -14.65 3.93
N ASN A 173 -4.51 -13.81 3.06
CA ASN A 173 -5.02 -12.48 2.82
C ASN A 173 -6.38 -12.47 2.13
N ILE A 174 -6.69 -13.49 1.31
CA ILE A 174 -7.93 -13.54 0.54
C ILE A 174 -9.17 -13.61 1.44
N PRO A 175 -9.36 -14.61 2.32
CA PRO A 175 -10.54 -14.67 3.16
C PRO A 175 -10.61 -13.48 4.12
N LEU A 176 -9.48 -13.07 4.71
CA LEU A 176 -9.44 -11.91 5.62
C LEU A 176 -9.82 -10.62 4.91
N GLY A 177 -9.21 -10.35 3.75
CA GLY A 177 -9.49 -9.14 2.98
C GLY A 177 -10.90 -9.14 2.40
N LEU A 178 -11.48 -10.28 2.01
CA LEU A 178 -12.87 -10.35 1.58
C LEU A 178 -13.84 -9.97 2.71
N ILE A 179 -13.57 -10.42 3.94
CA ILE A 179 -14.36 -10.03 5.12
C ILE A 179 -14.24 -8.52 5.35
N ILE A 180 -13.02 -7.98 5.34
CA ILE A 180 -12.80 -6.55 5.58
C ILE A 180 -13.43 -5.71 4.46
N LEU A 181 -13.34 -6.17 3.20
CA LEU A 181 -13.93 -5.51 2.04
C LEU A 181 -15.46 -5.51 2.11
N TRP A 182 -16.06 -6.61 2.51
CA TRP A 182 -17.50 -6.69 2.75
C TRP A 182 -17.96 -5.71 3.85
N LEU A 183 -17.23 -5.64 4.96
CA LEU A 183 -17.47 -4.62 6.00
C LEU A 183 -17.27 -3.20 5.45
N GLY A 184 -16.26 -3.00 4.61
CA GLY A 184 -15.98 -1.74 3.94
C GLY A 184 -17.14 -1.26 3.07
N PHE A 185 -17.68 -2.11 2.19
CA PHE A 185 -18.86 -1.77 1.39
C PHE A 185 -20.11 -1.48 2.24
N LYS A 186 -20.21 -2.11 3.42
CA LYS A 186 -21.31 -1.88 4.35
C LYS A 186 -21.21 -0.55 5.10
N PHE A 187 -20.00 -0.12 5.48
CA PHE A 187 -19.80 1.01 6.39
C PHE A 187 -19.27 2.28 5.72
N LEU A 188 -18.52 2.17 4.61
CA LEU A 188 -18.02 3.31 3.86
C LEU A 188 -19.04 3.71 2.78
N PRO A 189 -19.68 4.88 2.88
CA PRO A 189 -20.61 5.31 1.85
C PRO A 189 -19.86 5.59 0.55
N VAL A 190 -20.38 5.09 -0.56
CA VAL A 190 -19.80 5.26 -1.90
C VAL A 190 -20.61 6.35 -2.63
N PRO A 191 -20.09 7.59 -2.77
CA PRO A 191 -20.81 8.65 -3.45
C PRO A 191 -20.90 8.35 -4.96
N LYS A 192 -22.02 8.73 -5.58
CA LYS A 192 -22.10 8.84 -7.04
C LYS A 192 -21.57 10.21 -7.44
N GLU A 193 -20.28 10.31 -7.74
CA GLU A 193 -19.70 11.57 -8.21
C GLU A 193 -20.19 11.89 -9.63
N SER A 194 -20.53 13.15 -9.88
CA SER A 194 -20.88 13.65 -11.21
C SER A 194 -19.61 13.85 -12.04
N TRP A 195 -19.63 13.43 -13.31
CA TRP A 195 -18.54 13.65 -14.27
C TRP A 195 -18.11 15.11 -14.39
N ALA A 196 -19.02 16.06 -14.13
CA ALA A 196 -18.70 17.50 -14.13
C ALA A 196 -17.72 17.87 -13.00
N ARG A 197 -17.92 17.33 -11.80
CA ARG A 197 -17.07 17.56 -10.62
C ARG A 197 -15.69 16.93 -10.78
N VAL A 198 -15.64 15.72 -11.33
CA VAL A 198 -14.38 15.02 -11.67
C VAL A 198 -13.53 15.87 -12.61
N ARG A 199 -14.14 16.48 -13.64
CA ARG A 199 -13.45 17.34 -14.61
C ARG A 199 -12.93 18.65 -14.00
N GLU A 200 -13.65 19.20 -13.03
CA GLU A 200 -13.24 20.42 -12.32
C GLU A 200 -12.01 20.18 -11.44
N VAL A 201 -12.03 19.12 -10.62
CA VAL A 201 -10.87 18.77 -9.76
C VAL A 201 -9.66 18.38 -10.60
N MET A 202 -9.84 17.65 -11.70
CA MET A 202 -8.74 17.30 -12.63
C MET A 202 -8.07 18.52 -13.28
N ARG A 203 -8.81 19.63 -13.46
CA ARG A 203 -8.26 20.88 -14.03
C ARG A 203 -7.46 21.70 -13.01
N GLY A 204 -7.80 21.59 -11.73
CA GLY A 204 -7.08 22.24 -10.63
C GLY A 204 -5.92 21.42 -10.06
N ALA A 205 -5.70 20.21 -10.58
CA ALA A 205 -4.68 19.29 -10.11
C ALA A 205 -3.25 19.73 -10.49
N ASN A 206 -2.31 19.68 -9.53
CA ASN A 206 -0.89 19.91 -9.79
C ASN A 206 -0.22 18.68 -10.45
N TRP A 207 -0.48 18.50 -11.74
CA TRP A 207 0.12 17.43 -12.54
C TRP A 207 1.64 17.53 -12.62
N THR A 208 2.21 18.74 -12.53
CA THR A 208 3.65 18.95 -12.59
C THR A 208 4.33 18.37 -11.35
N GLY A 209 3.86 18.73 -10.15
CA GLY A 209 4.36 18.20 -8.89
C GLY A 209 4.21 16.67 -8.80
N GLN A 210 3.07 16.13 -9.23
CA GLN A 210 2.83 14.69 -9.23
C GLN A 210 3.79 13.90 -10.14
N ASN A 211 4.02 14.39 -11.36
CA ASN A 211 4.96 13.76 -12.29
C ASN A 211 6.40 13.88 -11.80
N LEU A 212 6.77 15.02 -11.22
CA LEU A 212 8.10 15.25 -10.66
C LEU A 212 8.38 14.30 -9.49
N PHE A 213 7.41 14.15 -8.57
CA PHE A 213 7.49 13.19 -7.48
C PHE A 213 7.64 11.75 -7.98
N THR A 214 6.84 11.37 -8.98
CA THR A 214 6.91 10.04 -9.61
C THR A 214 8.30 9.74 -10.16
N ILE A 215 8.88 10.69 -10.92
CA ILE A 215 10.23 10.56 -11.49
C ILE A 215 11.28 10.49 -10.38
N GLY A 216 11.17 11.34 -9.36
CA GLY A 216 12.08 11.38 -8.22
C GLY A 216 12.13 10.04 -7.47
N ILE A 217 10.97 9.43 -7.19
CA ILE A 217 10.88 8.15 -6.50
C ILE A 217 11.44 7.01 -7.35
N ILE A 218 11.18 6.97 -8.66
CA ILE A 218 11.77 5.96 -9.56
C ILE A 218 13.30 6.02 -9.49
N ILE A 219 13.87 7.22 -9.62
CA ILE A 219 15.33 7.43 -9.57
C ILE A 219 15.88 7.05 -8.19
N PHE A 220 15.18 7.45 -7.11
CA PHE A 220 15.57 7.16 -5.73
C PHE A 220 15.70 5.66 -5.49
N PHE A 221 14.71 4.86 -5.89
CA PHE A 221 14.78 3.41 -5.69
C PHE A 221 15.68 2.67 -6.69
N LEU A 222 15.85 3.20 -7.91
CA LEU A 222 16.85 2.67 -8.85
C LEU A 222 18.27 2.71 -8.27
N SER A 223 18.56 3.63 -7.33
CA SER A 223 19.83 3.65 -6.59
C SER A 223 20.16 2.30 -5.91
N GLY A 224 19.14 1.59 -5.43
CA GLY A 224 19.30 0.29 -4.75
C GLY A 224 19.89 -0.79 -5.65
N THR A 225 19.70 -0.70 -6.96
CA THR A 225 20.27 -1.66 -7.95
C THR A 225 21.78 -1.48 -8.09
N PHE A 226 22.24 -0.23 -8.02
CA PHE A 226 23.66 0.11 -8.06
C PHE A 226 24.37 -0.28 -6.78
N PHE A 227 23.72 -0.12 -5.61
CA PHE A 227 24.26 -0.60 -4.35
C PHE A 227 24.40 -2.12 -4.28
N GLN A 228 23.47 -2.86 -4.90
CA GLN A 228 23.54 -4.33 -4.99
C GLN A 228 24.60 -4.82 -5.99
N SER A 229 25.03 -3.99 -6.94
CA SER A 229 26.02 -4.34 -7.95
C SER A 229 27.48 -4.31 -7.45
N GLY A 230 27.71 -4.07 -6.15
CA GLY A 230 29.02 -4.03 -5.51
C GLY A 230 29.66 -2.65 -5.41
N ARG A 231 30.83 -2.58 -4.76
CA ARG A 231 31.52 -1.33 -4.39
C ARG A 231 31.82 -0.40 -5.58
N SER A 232 32.01 -0.94 -6.78
CA SER A 232 32.37 -0.17 -7.98
C SER A 232 31.27 0.77 -8.47
N LYS A 233 30.00 0.45 -8.24
CA LYS A 233 28.85 1.30 -8.62
C LYS A 233 28.27 2.08 -7.44
N PHE A 234 28.93 2.06 -6.28
CA PHE A 234 28.43 2.71 -5.07
C PHE A 234 28.23 4.22 -5.25
N LEU A 235 29.18 4.91 -5.89
CA LEU A 235 29.07 6.36 -6.15
C LEU A 235 27.93 6.70 -7.11
N ILE A 236 27.67 5.85 -8.11
CA ILE A 236 26.54 6.00 -9.03
C ILE A 236 25.22 5.81 -8.27
N GLY A 237 25.15 4.79 -7.40
CA GLY A 237 24.02 4.60 -6.50
C GLY A 237 23.78 5.81 -5.61
N LEU A 238 24.83 6.38 -5.01
CA LEU A 238 24.72 7.57 -4.17
C LEU A 238 24.22 8.79 -4.96
N ALA A 239 24.72 8.99 -6.18
CA ALA A 239 24.27 10.07 -7.05
C ALA A 239 22.77 9.94 -7.38
N PHE A 240 22.31 8.75 -7.77
CA PHE A 240 20.90 8.48 -8.05
C PHE A 240 20.03 8.67 -6.80
N LEU A 241 20.50 8.24 -5.63
CA LEU A 241 19.79 8.42 -4.37
C LEU A 241 19.60 9.92 -4.06
N ILE A 242 20.67 10.71 -4.17
CA ILE A 242 20.63 12.16 -3.91
C ILE A 242 19.74 12.87 -4.94
N VAL A 243 19.93 12.61 -6.24
CA VAL A 243 19.15 13.23 -7.31
C VAL A 243 17.66 12.87 -7.19
N GLY A 244 17.34 11.59 -6.99
CA GLY A 244 15.95 11.15 -6.79
C GLY A 244 15.32 11.79 -5.56
N GLY A 245 16.07 11.89 -4.46
CA GLY A 245 15.63 12.58 -3.24
C GLY A 245 15.36 14.07 -3.47
N LEU A 246 16.28 14.78 -4.14
CA LEU A 246 16.15 16.21 -4.44
C LEU A 246 14.98 16.50 -5.37
N ILE A 247 14.79 15.70 -6.43
CA ILE A 247 13.64 15.83 -7.35
C ILE A 247 12.32 15.60 -6.59
N SER A 248 12.28 14.58 -5.73
CA SER A 248 11.10 14.27 -4.92
C SER A 248 10.77 15.39 -3.94
N LEU A 249 11.79 16.00 -3.30
CA LEU A 249 11.60 17.17 -2.43
C LEU A 249 11.19 18.40 -3.21
N GLY A 250 11.80 18.63 -4.38
CA GLY A 250 11.49 19.74 -5.29
C GLY A 250 10.03 19.74 -5.75
N ALA A 251 9.41 18.55 -5.85
CA ALA A 251 8.00 18.41 -6.20
C ALA A 251 7.05 19.13 -5.23
N PHE A 252 7.39 19.18 -3.93
CA PHE A 252 6.56 19.81 -2.90
C PHE A 252 6.67 21.35 -2.87
N PHE A 253 7.66 21.93 -3.56
CA PHE A 253 7.80 23.39 -3.67
C PHE A 253 7.14 23.96 -4.92
N GLN A 254 6.44 23.13 -5.71
CA GLN A 254 5.71 23.54 -6.90
C GLN A 254 4.21 23.82 -6.64
N ASP A 255 3.76 23.62 -5.39
CA ASP A 255 2.45 24.06 -4.88
C ASP A 255 2.55 25.45 -4.25
#